data_AF-A0A2D5F7S8-F1
#
_entry.id   AF-A0A2D5F7S8-F1
#
_cell.length_a   1.000
_cell.length_b   1.000
_cell.length_c   1.000
_cell.angle_alpha   90.00
_cell.angle_beta   90.00
_cell.angle_gamma   90.00
#
_symmetry.space_group_name_H-M   'P 1'
#
loop_
_entity.id
_entity.type
_entity.pdbx_description
1 polymer ?
#
loop_
_entity_poly.entity_id
_entity_poly.type
_entity_poly.pdbx_seq_one_letter_code
_entity_poly.pdbx_strand_id
1 'polypeptide(L)'
;SPGKWRGAQRPNYRGRVNVDQMLRLSALIGIYRSLELYFDTPIARSWILLSNQEPLFAGDKPVERMIDRSLPYMLSVRHYLEALPEGG
;
A
#
# COMPACT_ATOMS: atom_id res chain seq x y z
N SER A 1 -13.35 2.12 10.55
CA SER A 1 -13.07 2.12 12.00
C SER A 1 -12.44 0.80 12.44
N PRO A 2 -11.55 0.82 13.45
CA PRO A 2 -10.88 -0.37 14.01
C PRO A 2 -11.82 -1.52 14.39
N GLY A 3 -13.07 -1.22 14.78
CA GLY A 3 -14.08 -2.23 15.11
C GLY A 3 -14.51 -3.15 13.95
N LYS A 4 -14.51 -2.66 12.71
CA LYS A 4 -14.87 -3.48 11.53
C LYS A 4 -13.84 -4.59 11.28
N TRP A 5 -12.56 -4.30 11.52
CA TRP A 5 -11.46 -5.24 11.30
C TRP A 5 -11.44 -6.37 12.33
N ARG A 6 -11.76 -6.08 13.60
CA ARG A 6 -11.91 -7.13 14.63
C ARG A 6 -13.05 -8.10 14.33
N GLY A 7 -14.14 -7.62 13.71
CA GLY A 7 -15.22 -8.49 13.23
C GLY A 7 -14.79 -9.40 12.07
N ALA A 8 -13.91 -8.90 11.19
CA ALA A 8 -13.40 -9.63 10.03
C ALA A 8 -12.45 -10.80 10.38
N GLN A 9 -11.84 -10.79 11.57
CA GLN A 9 -10.93 -11.83 12.05
C GLN A 9 -11.66 -13.07 12.61
N ARG A 10 -12.99 -13.04 12.73
CA ARG A 10 -13.76 -14.17 13.26
C ARG A 10 -13.90 -15.28 12.20
N PRO A 11 -13.86 -16.56 12.60
CA PRO A 11 -14.25 -17.66 11.72
C PRO A 11 -15.64 -17.38 11.13
N ASN A 12 -15.81 -17.58 9.83
CA ASN A 12 -17.06 -17.37 9.09
C ASN A 12 -17.55 -15.91 8.98
N TYR A 13 -16.67 -14.91 9.06
CA TYR A 13 -17.05 -13.54 8.71
C TYR A 13 -17.53 -13.44 7.25
N ARG A 14 -18.81 -13.11 7.06
CA ARG A 14 -19.47 -12.90 5.75
C ARG A 14 -19.68 -11.41 5.43
N GLY A 15 -18.77 -10.54 5.86
CA GLY A 15 -18.88 -9.13 5.50
C GLY A 15 -18.52 -8.91 4.04
N ARG A 16 -19.36 -8.14 3.32
CA ARG A 16 -19.07 -7.75 1.94
C ARG A 16 -17.87 -6.79 1.91
N VAL A 17 -16.82 -7.18 1.18
CA VAL A 17 -15.76 -6.27 0.75
C VAL A 17 -16.38 -5.38 -0.33
N ASN A 18 -16.44 -4.07 -0.10
CA ASN A 18 -16.90 -3.16 -1.13
C ASN A 18 -15.79 -2.90 -2.17
N VAL A 19 -16.14 -2.26 -3.28
CA VAL A 19 -15.20 -2.00 -4.39
C VAL A 19 -13.99 -1.20 -3.93
N ASP A 20 -14.16 -0.17 -3.09
CA ASP A 20 -13.05 0.63 -2.54
C ASP A 20 -12.08 -0.25 -1.72
N GLN A 21 -12.61 -1.11 -0.85
CA GLN A 21 -11.79 -2.03 -0.06
C GLN A 21 -11.03 -3.04 -0.93
N MET A 22 -11.66 -3.53 -2.01
CA MET A 22 -11.02 -4.44 -2.96
C MET A 22 -9.89 -3.73 -3.72
N LEU A 23 -10.13 -2.49 -4.16
CA LEU A 23 -9.13 -1.69 -4.87
C LEU A 23 -7.95 -1.33 -3.96
N ARG A 24 -8.20 -0.97 -2.70
CA ARG A 24 -7.14 -0.74 -1.71
C ARG A 24 -6.31 -1.99 -1.46
N LEU A 25 -6.95 -3.16 -1.33
CA LEU A 25 -6.24 -4.42 -1.16
C LEU A 25 -5.40 -4.76 -2.40
N SER A 26 -5.95 -4.61 -3.60
CA SER A 26 -5.23 -4.80 -4.86
C SER A 26 -4.04 -3.84 -4.96
N ALA A 27 -4.20 -2.57 -4.55
CA ALA A 27 -3.14 -1.58 -4.53
C ALA A 27 -1.99 -1.98 -3.59
N LEU A 28 -2.28 -2.42 -2.36
CA LEU A 28 -1.25 -2.90 -1.43
C LEU A 28 -0.46 -4.06 -2.00
N ILE A 29 -1.15 -5.06 -2.57
CA ILE A 29 -0.49 -6.24 -3.14
C ILE A 29 0.43 -5.81 -4.30
N GLY A 30 -0.04 -4.93 -5.18
CA GLY A 30 0.78 -4.38 -6.27
C GLY A 30 2.02 -3.65 -5.77
N ILE A 31 1.86 -2.78 -4.77
CA ILE A 31 2.97 -2.04 -4.13
C ILE A 31 4.04 -2.99 -3.60
N TYR A 32 3.67 -3.99 -2.78
CA TYR A 32 4.66 -4.92 -2.22
C TYR A 32 5.32 -5.79 -3.28
N ARG A 33 4.55 -6.25 -4.28
CA ARG A 33 5.12 -7.02 -5.38
C ARG A 33 6.16 -6.21 -6.16
N SER A 34 5.88 -4.96 -6.48
CA SER A 34 6.84 -4.08 -7.15
C SER A 34 8.08 -3.88 -6.28
N LEU A 35 7.92 -3.61 -4.98
CA LEU A 35 9.05 -3.44 -4.06
C LEU A 35 9.95 -4.69 -3.98
N GLU A 36 9.38 -5.89 -4.01
CA GLU A 36 10.14 -7.15 -4.03
C GLU A 36 10.95 -7.36 -5.33
N LEU A 37 10.64 -6.65 -6.42
CA LEU A 37 11.46 -6.65 -7.63
C LEU A 37 12.72 -5.79 -7.51
N TYR A 38 12.66 -4.72 -6.70
CA TYR A 38 13.73 -3.72 -6.61
C TYR A 38 14.60 -3.88 -5.36
N PHE A 39 14.07 -4.48 -4.29
CA PHE A 39 14.72 -4.48 -3.00
C PHE A 39 14.78 -5.88 -2.38
N ASP A 40 15.83 -6.13 -1.60
CA ASP A 40 15.89 -7.28 -0.71
C ASP A 40 14.71 -7.29 0.26
N THR A 41 14.30 -8.50 0.67
CA THR A 41 13.09 -8.72 1.49
C THR A 41 12.96 -7.80 2.72
N PRO A 42 14.02 -7.49 3.50
CA PRO A 42 13.89 -6.59 4.64
C PRO A 42 13.50 -5.15 4.24
N ILE A 43 14.08 -4.63 3.15
CA ILE A 43 13.79 -3.28 2.66
C ILE A 43 12.43 -3.26 2.00
N ALA A 44 12.10 -4.24 1.13
CA ALA A 44 10.80 -4.33 0.48
C ALA A 44 9.63 -4.30 1.48
N ARG A 45 9.80 -4.93 2.65
CA ARG A 45 8.79 -4.97 3.72
C ARG A 45 8.71 -3.70 4.57
N SER A 46 9.80 -2.94 4.67
CA SER A 46 9.89 -1.75 5.52
C SER A 46 9.79 -0.44 4.75
N TRP A 47 9.92 -0.45 3.43
CA TRP A 47 10.00 0.75 2.58
C TRP A 47 8.85 1.74 2.82
N ILE A 48 7.61 1.25 2.98
CA ILE A 48 6.45 2.12 3.22
C ILE A 48 6.49 2.84 4.58
N LEU A 49 7.34 2.38 5.50
CA LEU A 49 7.56 2.94 6.84
C LEU A 49 8.74 3.91 6.90
N LEU A 50 9.52 4.01 5.82
CA LEU A 50 10.65 4.91 5.71
C LEU A 50 10.22 6.20 5.04
N SER A 51 10.80 7.33 5.46
CA SER A 51 10.61 8.61 4.77
C SER A 51 11.08 8.50 3.32
N ASN A 52 10.27 9.01 2.39
CA ASN A 52 10.62 9.03 0.98
C ASN A 52 10.66 10.46 0.46
N GLN A 53 11.79 10.86 -0.12
CA GLN A 53 12.04 12.23 -0.58
C GLN A 53 11.44 12.54 -1.96
N GLU A 54 10.87 11.55 -2.65
CA GLU A 54 10.26 11.75 -3.95
C GLU A 54 9.06 12.71 -3.85
N PRO A 55 8.80 13.54 -4.89
CA PRO A 55 7.76 14.56 -4.86
C PRO A 55 6.37 14.02 -4.50
N LEU A 56 6.07 12.76 -4.85
CA LEU A 56 4.81 12.11 -4.51
C LEU A 56 4.58 12.03 -2.99
N PHE A 57 5.64 11.80 -2.22
CA PHE A 57 5.58 11.59 -0.77
C PHE A 57 5.96 12.84 0.03
N ALA A 58 6.61 13.83 -0.60
CA ALA A 58 7.00 15.09 0.04
C ALA A 58 7.86 14.92 1.30
N GLY A 59 8.72 13.89 1.34
CA GLY A 59 9.57 13.58 2.49
C GLY A 59 8.89 12.73 3.58
N ASP A 60 7.57 12.54 3.51
CA ASP A 60 6.81 11.75 4.49
C ASP A 60 6.95 10.24 4.24
N LYS A 61 6.47 9.44 5.19
CA LYS A 61 6.37 7.99 5.00
C LYS A 61 5.20 7.67 4.06
N PRO A 62 5.39 6.81 3.04
CA PRO A 62 4.31 6.41 2.14
C PRO A 62 3.06 5.88 2.86
N VAL A 63 3.23 5.14 3.96
CA VAL A 63 2.11 4.58 4.73
C VAL A 63 1.21 5.66 5.36
N GLU A 64 1.81 6.72 5.91
CA GLU A 64 1.07 7.81 6.57
C GLU A 64 0.22 8.52 5.53
N ARG A 65 0.81 8.81 4.37
CA ARG A 65 0.11 9.41 3.23
C ARG A 65 -1.01 8.52 2.68
N MET A 66 -0.80 7.22 2.58
CA MET A 66 -1.84 6.29 2.11
C MET A 66 -3.02 6.13 3.08
N ILE A 67 -2.78 6.31 4.39
CA ILE A 67 -3.83 6.29 5.42
C ILE A 67 -4.61 7.61 5.43
N ASP A 68 -3.92 8.74 5.36
CA ASP A 68 -4.53 10.06 5.46
C ASP A 68 -5.25 10.48 4.17
N ARG A 69 -4.86 9.90 3.02
CA ARG A 69 -5.39 10.25 1.71
C ARG A 69 -6.37 9.21 1.16
N SER A 70 -7.02 9.59 0.06
CA SER A 70 -8.02 8.79 -0.62
C SER A 70 -7.40 7.65 -1.45
N LEU A 71 -8.23 6.69 -1.88
CA LEU A 71 -7.82 5.60 -2.77
C LEU A 71 -7.00 6.07 -4.01
N PRO A 72 -7.35 7.18 -4.70
CA PRO A 72 -6.52 7.73 -5.77
C PRO A 72 -5.04 7.88 -5.43
N TYR A 73 -4.71 8.37 -4.24
CA TYR A 73 -3.30 8.52 -3.83
C TYR A 73 -2.60 7.15 -3.73
N MET A 74 -3.30 6.17 -3.18
CA MET A 74 -2.81 4.79 -3.05
C MET A 74 -2.56 4.13 -4.42
N LEU A 75 -3.40 4.45 -5.42
CA LEU A 75 -3.19 4.02 -6.80
C LEU A 75 -2.01 4.75 -7.45
N SER A 76 -1.79 6.04 -7.16
CA SER A 76 -0.60 6.77 -7.62
C SER A 76 0.69 6.17 -7.07
N VAL A 77 0.71 5.74 -5.81
CA VAL A 77 1.87 5.05 -5.20
C VAL A 77 2.17 3.74 -5.92
N ARG A 78 1.13 2.95 -6.22
CA ARG A 78 1.25 1.72 -7.01
C ARG A 78 1.85 2.01 -8.38
N HIS A 79 1.27 2.95 -9.13
CA HIS A 79 1.74 3.29 -10.47
C HIS A 79 3.16 3.85 -10.48
N TYR A 80 3.52 4.65 -9.46
CA TYR A 80 4.89 5.11 -9.28
C TYR A 80 5.88 3.94 -9.20
N LEU A 81 5.57 2.92 -8.39
CA LEU A 81 6.43 1.74 -8.24
C LEU A 81 6.40 0.81 -9.46
N GLU A 82 5.25 0.64 -10.13
CA GLU A 82 5.14 -0.15 -11.37
C GLU A 82 5.90 0.48 -12.54
N ALA A 83 6.13 1.80 -12.51
CA ALA A 83 6.83 2.54 -13.55
C ALA A 83 8.35 2.56 -13.37
N LEU A 84 8.88 2.06 -12.24
CA LEU A 84 10.32 2.00 -12.02
C LEU A 84 10.95 0.96 -12.97
N PRO A 85 12.06 1.28 -13.66
CA PRO A 85 12.79 0.29 -14.45
C PRO A 85 13.33 -0.83 -13.57
N GLU A 86 13.27 -2.08 -14.03
CA GLU A 86 13.95 -3.20 -13.35
C GLU A 86 15.46 -2.91 -13.30
N GLY A 87 16.02 -2.72 -12.10
CA GLY A 87 17.46 -2.54 -11.89
C GLY A 87 17.97 -1.11 -11.66
N GLY A 88 17.13 -0.19 -11.18
CA GLY A 88 17.57 1.12 -10.67
C GLY A 88 18.37 1.07 -9.38
#